data_AF-A0A7C4IHU1-F1
#
_entry.id   AF-A0A7C4IHU1-F1
#
_cell.length_a   1.000
_cell.length_b   1.000
_cell.length_c   1.000
_cell.angle_alpha   90.00
_cell.angle_beta   90.00
_cell.angle_gamma   90.00
#
_symmetry.space_group_name_H-M   'P 1'
#
loop_
_entity.id
_entity.type
_entity.pdbx_description
1 polymer ?
#
loop_
_entity_poly.entity_id
_entity_poly.type
_entity_poly.pdbx_seq_one_letter_code
_entity_poly.pdbx_strand_id
1 'polypeptide(L)'
;MPHKTQHFTATTGTPPPMGVQPVIDATSSSNGVSAPDGDVTAAALKLDAVAKVLERTYRVEAARQSGLPLTASTIGVGTPRLQPVWFQIARKVVTNGWDPELFIRRVFHGMVAGLRPPGPRFLLSRRADEFFRTAGAAFEQELAIALRSQTNTAACSMTARQSAFKTPQDVWTSVLHDSHIPLSALFRYSLAIGISEKHGERFVKAAAWYLEPAAMQYMRDPEVYDRIWGAIIPPGFPAEARRIYARIVTAAETPMDFRK
;
A
#
# COMPACT_ATOMS: atom_id res chain seq x y z
N MET A 1 -12.67 -39.98 26.08
CA MET A 1 -13.21 -38.71 26.61
C MET A 1 -14.27 -38.20 25.63
N PRO A 2 -15.54 -38.03 26.03
CA PRO A 2 -16.60 -37.66 25.09
C PRO A 2 -16.64 -36.15 24.86
N HIS A 3 -16.72 -35.75 23.59
CA HIS A 3 -16.87 -34.37 23.15
C HIS A 3 -18.31 -33.89 23.38
N LYS A 4 -18.46 -32.76 24.10
CA LYS A 4 -19.74 -32.03 24.22
C LYS A 4 -19.90 -31.10 23.01
N THR A 5 -20.90 -31.38 22.18
CA THR A 5 -21.35 -30.49 21.12
C THR A 5 -22.30 -29.44 21.71
N GLN A 6 -21.98 -28.15 21.56
CA GLN A 6 -22.87 -27.05 21.94
C GLN A 6 -23.67 -26.59 20.74
N HIS A 7 -25.00 -26.57 20.88
CA HIS A 7 -25.93 -26.01 19.91
C HIS A 7 -26.13 -24.51 20.18
N PHE A 8 -25.90 -23.68 19.16
CA PHE A 8 -26.27 -22.26 19.16
C PHE A 8 -27.64 -22.10 18.50
N THR A 9 -28.60 -21.52 19.22
CA THR A 9 -29.90 -21.09 18.69
C THR A 9 -29.83 -19.62 18.26
N ALA A 10 -30.08 -19.35 16.98
CA ALA A 10 -30.18 -18.00 16.45
C ALA A 10 -31.49 -17.34 16.89
N THR A 11 -31.40 -16.15 17.49
CA THR A 11 -32.56 -15.33 17.85
C THR A 11 -32.83 -14.34 16.71
N THR A 12 -33.99 -14.46 16.07
CA THR A 12 -34.47 -13.56 15.01
C THR A 12 -35.00 -12.27 15.61
N GLY A 13 -34.22 -11.19 15.52
CA GLY A 13 -34.62 -9.83 15.90
C GLY A 13 -35.44 -9.15 14.81
N THR A 14 -36.63 -8.67 15.17
CA THR A 14 -37.57 -7.89 14.36
C THR A 14 -37.01 -6.49 14.04
N PRO A 15 -37.16 -5.99 12.79
CA PRO A 15 -36.73 -4.63 12.44
C PRO A 15 -37.71 -3.55 12.95
N PRO A 16 -37.22 -2.36 13.35
CA PRO A 16 -38.06 -1.25 13.79
C PRO A 16 -38.75 -0.51 12.63
N PRO A 17 -39.89 0.17 12.91
CA PRO A 17 -40.70 0.85 11.89
C PRO A 17 -40.07 2.15 11.37
N MET A 18 -40.31 2.41 10.08
CA MET A 18 -39.88 3.60 9.35
C MET A 18 -40.57 4.88 9.86
N GLY A 19 -39.76 5.85 10.26
CA GLY A 19 -40.17 7.20 10.62
C GLY A 19 -40.38 8.11 9.41
N VAL A 20 -41.39 8.95 9.54
CA VAL A 20 -42.00 9.89 8.59
C VAL A 20 -41.05 11.02 8.18
N GLN A 21 -41.06 11.37 6.89
CA GLN A 21 -40.36 12.57 6.36
C GLN A 21 -41.18 13.84 6.58
N PRO A 22 -40.55 14.96 7.02
CA PRO A 22 -41.19 16.26 6.99
C PRO A 22 -41.07 16.91 5.61
N VAL A 23 -42.20 17.43 5.14
CA VAL A 23 -42.34 18.36 4.01
C VAL A 23 -41.62 19.66 4.38
N ILE A 24 -40.74 20.14 3.51
CA ILE A 24 -40.06 21.43 3.66
C ILE A 24 -40.47 22.33 2.50
N ASP A 25 -41.09 23.46 2.84
CA ASP A 25 -41.59 24.48 1.94
C ASP A 25 -40.46 25.19 1.17
N ALA A 26 -40.74 25.45 -0.11
CA ALA A 26 -39.92 26.23 -1.01
C ALA A 26 -40.20 27.73 -0.83
N THR A 27 -39.28 28.46 -0.22
CA THR A 27 -39.20 29.92 -0.35
C THR A 27 -37.94 30.31 -1.08
N SER A 28 -38.12 30.73 -2.33
CA SER A 28 -37.15 31.41 -3.17
C SER A 28 -36.65 32.70 -2.50
N SER A 29 -35.35 32.85 -2.37
CA SER A 29 -34.70 34.15 -2.14
C SER A 29 -33.41 34.20 -2.94
N SER A 30 -33.44 34.99 -4.02
CA SER A 30 -32.28 35.31 -4.84
C SER A 30 -31.42 36.34 -4.13
N ASN A 31 -30.40 35.89 -3.40
CA ASN A 31 -29.30 36.74 -2.97
C ASN A 31 -28.13 36.56 -3.93
N GLY A 32 -27.84 37.62 -4.69
CA GLY A 32 -26.60 37.76 -5.45
C GLY A 32 -25.43 37.91 -4.48
N VAL A 33 -24.84 36.79 -4.09
CA VAL A 33 -23.58 36.74 -3.34
C VAL A 33 -22.45 36.64 -4.35
N SER A 34 -21.71 37.73 -4.53
CA SER A 34 -20.41 37.70 -5.20
C SER A 34 -19.51 36.71 -4.46
N ALA A 35 -19.17 35.61 -5.11
CA ALA A 35 -18.28 34.60 -4.55
C ALA A 35 -16.90 35.23 -4.27
N PRO A 36 -16.29 34.97 -3.10
CA PRO A 36 -14.99 35.52 -2.78
C PRO A 36 -13.92 34.87 -3.68
N ASP A 37 -13.18 35.69 -4.41
CA ASP A 37 -12.03 35.29 -5.26
C ASP A 37 -10.95 34.46 -4.54
N GLY A 38 -11.00 34.35 -3.22
CA GLY A 38 -10.10 33.52 -2.42
C GLY A 38 -10.25 32.01 -2.65
N ASP A 39 -11.44 31.51 -2.98
CA ASP A 39 -11.70 30.05 -3.03
C ASP A 39 -11.07 29.37 -4.27
N VAL A 40 -10.98 30.12 -5.37
CA VAL A 40 -10.40 29.62 -6.63
C VAL A 40 -8.89 29.34 -6.48
N THR A 41 -8.20 30.15 -5.68
CA THR A 41 -6.75 30.00 -5.46
C THR A 41 -6.42 28.76 -4.62
N ALA A 42 -7.20 28.48 -3.57
CA ALA A 42 -7.02 27.31 -2.72
C ALA A 42 -7.26 26.01 -3.49
N ALA A 43 -8.31 25.95 -4.31
CA ALA A 43 -8.60 24.80 -5.15
C ALA A 43 -7.50 24.53 -6.19
N ALA A 44 -6.94 25.58 -6.80
CA ALA A 44 -5.84 25.47 -7.75
C ALA A 44 -4.55 24.95 -7.10
N LEU A 45 -4.20 25.45 -5.91
CA LEU A 45 -3.05 24.99 -5.13
C LEU A 45 -3.19 23.52 -4.72
N LYS A 46 -4.39 23.09 -4.34
CA LYS A 46 -4.68 21.68 -4.01
C LYS A 46 -4.48 20.78 -5.23
N LEU A 47 -4.97 21.19 -6.41
CA LEU A 47 -4.80 20.41 -7.65
C LEU A 47 -3.33 20.32 -8.08
N ASP A 48 -2.54 21.38 -7.92
CA ASP A 48 -1.10 21.39 -8.19
C ASP A 48 -0.36 20.40 -7.28
N ALA A 49 -0.66 20.40 -5.99
CA ALA A 49 -0.08 19.45 -5.03
C ALA A 49 -0.42 17.99 -5.40
N VAL A 50 -1.68 17.70 -5.74
CA VAL A 50 -2.10 16.36 -6.17
C VAL A 50 -1.42 15.95 -7.48
N ALA A 51 -1.28 16.86 -8.44
CA ALA A 51 -0.59 16.59 -9.71
C ALA A 51 0.87 16.19 -9.48
N LYS A 52 1.58 16.89 -8.57
CA LYS A 52 2.96 16.55 -8.18
C LYS A 52 3.06 15.16 -7.54
N VAL A 53 2.12 14.81 -6.65
CA VAL A 53 2.08 13.46 -6.03
C VAL A 53 1.85 12.39 -7.09
N LEU A 54 0.90 12.59 -8.02
CA LEU A 54 0.62 11.65 -9.11
C LEU A 54 1.83 11.43 -10.01
N GLU A 55 2.48 12.51 -10.44
CA GLU A 55 3.66 12.44 -11.30
C GLU A 55 4.82 11.72 -10.60
N ARG A 56 5.07 12.06 -9.33
CA ARG A 56 6.10 11.41 -8.51
C ARG A 56 5.85 9.91 -8.39
N THR A 57 4.66 9.52 -7.96
CA THR A 57 4.29 8.10 -7.78
C THR A 57 4.34 7.34 -9.09
N TYR A 58 3.89 7.97 -10.19
CA TYR A 58 3.99 7.38 -11.52
C TYR A 58 5.44 7.08 -11.91
N ARG A 59 6.36 8.01 -11.69
CA ARG A 59 7.78 7.80 -12.01
C ARG A 59 8.37 6.64 -11.21
N VAL A 60 8.02 6.54 -9.93
CA VAL A 60 8.44 5.44 -9.04
C VAL A 60 7.93 4.09 -9.56
N GLU A 61 6.64 3.98 -9.87
CA GLU A 61 6.06 2.72 -10.35
C GLU A 61 6.53 2.37 -11.77
N ALA A 62 6.73 3.36 -12.64
CA ALA A 62 7.27 3.16 -13.99
C ALA A 62 8.72 2.63 -13.96
N ALA A 63 9.56 3.18 -13.08
CA ALA A 63 10.93 2.69 -12.89
C ALA A 63 10.93 1.26 -12.33
N ARG A 64 10.09 0.99 -11.32
CA ARG A 64 9.90 -0.34 -10.75
C ARG A 64 9.49 -1.36 -11.82
N GLN A 65 8.48 -1.06 -12.63
CA GLN A 65 7.99 -1.97 -13.66
C GLN A 65 9.01 -2.19 -14.79
N SER A 66 9.81 -1.17 -15.11
CA SER A 66 10.85 -1.25 -16.14
C SER A 66 12.12 -1.98 -15.67
N GLY A 67 12.25 -2.27 -14.37
CA GLY A 67 13.49 -2.79 -13.79
C GLY A 67 14.67 -1.83 -13.89
N LEU A 68 14.42 -0.56 -14.26
CA LEU A 68 15.46 0.45 -14.41
C LEU A 68 15.74 1.09 -13.04
N PRO A 69 17.01 1.28 -12.66
CA PRO A 69 17.32 2.04 -11.46
C PRO A 69 16.76 3.46 -11.59
N LEU A 70 16.18 3.97 -10.51
CA LEU A 70 15.78 5.38 -10.39
C LEU A 70 17.04 6.24 -10.43
N THR A 71 17.52 6.56 -11.62
CA THR A 71 18.62 7.53 -11.75
C THR A 71 18.03 8.93 -11.63
N ALA A 72 18.77 9.85 -11.00
CA ALA A 72 18.37 11.25 -10.88
C ALA A 72 18.10 11.91 -12.25
N SER A 73 18.68 11.37 -13.33
CA SER A 73 18.44 11.80 -14.71
C SER A 73 17.01 11.53 -15.19
N THR A 74 16.33 10.52 -14.64
CA THR A 74 14.91 10.23 -14.92
C THR A 74 13.95 11.17 -14.17
N ILE A 75 14.44 11.84 -13.12
CA ILE A 75 13.64 12.73 -12.27
C ILE A 75 13.71 14.20 -12.73
N GLY A 76 14.59 14.54 -13.68
CA GLY A 76 14.53 15.77 -14.47
C GLY A 76 14.28 17.04 -13.65
N VAL A 77 15.35 17.57 -13.05
CA VAL A 77 15.39 18.92 -12.49
C VAL A 77 15.30 19.92 -13.65
N GLY A 78 14.08 20.26 -13.97
CA GLY A 78 13.69 21.39 -14.80
C GLY A 78 12.20 21.50 -14.64
N THR A 79 11.71 22.57 -14.04
CA THR A 79 10.27 22.85 -14.00
C THR A 79 9.90 23.76 -15.19
N PRO A 80 9.64 23.23 -16.40
CA PRO A 80 8.64 23.84 -17.25
C PRO A 80 7.27 23.37 -16.71
N ARG A 81 6.31 24.30 -16.66
CA ARG A 81 4.88 24.09 -16.35
C ARG A 81 4.46 22.62 -16.37
N LEU A 82 4.00 22.08 -15.22
CA LEU A 82 3.37 20.75 -15.10
C LEU A 82 2.57 20.48 -16.38
N GLN A 83 2.90 19.39 -17.07
CA GLN A 83 2.25 19.10 -18.33
C GLN A 83 0.73 19.09 -18.13
N PRO A 84 -0.07 19.63 -19.08
CA PRO A 84 -1.52 19.70 -18.94
C PRO A 84 -2.19 18.37 -18.59
N VAL A 85 -1.54 17.24 -18.89
CA VAL A 85 -2.04 15.91 -18.57
C VAL A 85 -2.11 15.63 -17.06
N TRP A 86 -1.11 16.04 -16.27
CA TRP A 86 -1.09 15.75 -14.83
C TRP A 86 -2.16 16.50 -14.07
N PHE A 87 -2.44 17.75 -14.47
CA PHE A 87 -3.58 18.51 -13.95
C PHE A 87 -4.92 17.87 -14.27
N GLN A 88 -5.08 17.30 -15.48
CA GLN A 88 -6.30 16.58 -15.85
C GLN A 88 -6.46 15.32 -15.00
N ILE A 89 -5.38 14.57 -14.77
CA ILE A 89 -5.41 13.37 -13.91
C ILE A 89 -5.72 13.77 -12.46
N ALA A 90 -5.08 14.81 -11.93
CA ALA A 90 -5.33 15.33 -10.59
C ALA A 90 -6.80 15.73 -10.40
N ARG A 91 -7.37 16.45 -11.38
CA ARG A 91 -8.80 16.82 -11.35
C ARG A 91 -9.67 15.57 -11.31
N LYS A 92 -9.43 14.59 -12.18
CA LYS A 92 -10.15 13.31 -12.20
C LYS A 92 -10.08 12.58 -10.85
N VAL A 93 -8.89 12.46 -10.28
CA VAL A 93 -8.66 11.77 -9.00
C VAL A 93 -9.39 12.49 -7.85
N VAL A 94 -9.28 13.82 -7.76
CA VAL A 94 -9.95 14.62 -6.74
C VAL A 94 -11.48 14.57 -6.89
N THR A 95 -12.01 14.68 -8.12
CA THR A 95 -13.46 14.60 -8.37
C THR A 95 -14.05 13.25 -7.97
N ASN A 96 -13.30 12.16 -8.15
CA ASN A 96 -13.77 10.84 -7.74
C ASN A 96 -13.46 10.50 -6.27
N GLY A 97 -12.81 11.39 -5.52
CA GLY A 97 -12.42 11.14 -4.13
C GLY A 97 -11.39 10.03 -3.96
N TRP A 98 -10.54 9.80 -4.96
CA TRP A 98 -9.51 8.74 -4.91
C TRP A 98 -8.23 9.24 -4.26
N ASP A 99 -7.56 8.35 -3.52
CA ASP A 99 -6.20 8.60 -3.07
C ASP A 99 -5.23 8.63 -4.28
N PRO A 100 -4.45 9.69 -4.48
CA PRO A 100 -3.60 9.84 -5.67
C PRO A 100 -2.52 8.77 -5.80
N GLU A 101 -1.88 8.38 -4.69
CA GLU A 101 -0.81 7.36 -4.73
C GLU A 101 -1.40 5.99 -5.04
N LEU A 102 -2.47 5.64 -4.33
CA LEU A 102 -3.19 4.38 -4.49
C LEU A 102 -3.75 4.23 -5.90
N PHE A 103 -4.26 5.31 -6.48
CA PHE A 103 -4.73 5.32 -7.86
C PHE A 103 -3.65 4.84 -8.83
N ILE A 104 -2.47 5.45 -8.78
CA ILE A 104 -1.34 5.05 -9.63
C ILE A 104 -0.95 3.59 -9.35
N ARG A 105 -0.71 3.23 -8.08
CA ARG A 105 -0.24 1.89 -7.72
C ARG A 105 -1.19 0.79 -8.18
N ARG A 106 -2.50 0.99 -8.02
CA ARG A 106 -3.52 0.01 -8.44
C ARG A 106 -3.65 -0.07 -9.97
N VAL A 107 -3.54 1.05 -10.68
CA VAL A 107 -3.52 1.02 -12.15
C VAL A 107 -2.31 0.23 -12.65
N PHE A 108 -1.13 0.45 -12.06
CA PHE A 108 0.08 -0.31 -12.40
C PHE A 108 -0.03 -1.79 -12.03
N HIS A 109 -0.61 -2.12 -10.87
CA HIS A 109 -0.81 -3.51 -10.44
C HIS A 109 -1.81 -4.26 -11.33
N GLY A 110 -2.88 -3.60 -11.79
CA GLY A 110 -3.86 -4.19 -12.70
C GLY A 110 -3.31 -4.46 -14.10
N MET A 111 -2.16 -3.86 -14.45
CA MET A 111 -1.49 -4.13 -15.72
C MET A 111 -0.62 -5.38 -15.64
N VAL A 112 -0.64 -6.17 -16.72
CA VAL A 112 0.16 -7.40 -16.82
C VAL A 112 1.66 -7.05 -16.67
N ALA A 113 2.34 -7.78 -15.78
CA ALA A 113 3.78 -7.65 -15.58
C ALA A 113 4.56 -7.87 -16.89
N GLY A 114 5.61 -7.09 -17.12
CA GLY A 114 6.44 -7.17 -18.33
C GLY A 114 5.98 -6.28 -19.50
N LEU A 115 4.82 -5.64 -19.41
CA LEU A 115 4.44 -4.57 -20.34
C LEU A 115 5.17 -3.27 -19.98
N ARG A 116 5.46 -2.46 -21.01
CA ARG A 116 5.97 -1.10 -20.80
C ARG A 116 5.00 -0.30 -19.91
N PRO A 117 5.52 0.57 -19.01
CA PRO A 117 4.69 1.46 -18.23
C PRO A 117 3.67 2.21 -19.11
N PRO A 118 2.41 2.34 -18.68
CA PRO A 118 1.40 3.04 -19.46
C PRO A 118 1.75 4.53 -19.54
N GLY A 119 1.76 5.14 -20.72
CA GLY A 119 1.97 6.59 -20.79
C GLY A 119 0.93 7.37 -19.96
N PRO A 120 1.24 8.59 -19.44
CA PRO A 120 0.35 9.30 -18.50
C PRO A 120 -1.09 9.50 -19.00
N ARG A 121 -1.29 9.70 -20.31
CA ARG A 121 -2.63 9.83 -20.91
C ARG A 121 -3.52 8.59 -20.71
N PHE A 122 -2.94 7.41 -20.53
CA PHE A 122 -3.67 6.19 -20.21
C PHE A 122 -4.43 6.30 -18.89
N LEU A 123 -3.89 7.03 -17.91
CA LEU A 123 -4.51 7.24 -16.59
C LEU A 123 -5.85 8.00 -16.67
N LEU A 124 -6.08 8.73 -17.77
CA LEU A 124 -7.36 9.38 -18.05
C LEU A 124 -8.41 8.43 -18.64
N SER A 125 -8.00 7.27 -19.16
CA SER A 125 -8.91 6.31 -19.81
C SER A 125 -9.87 5.64 -18.83
N ARG A 126 -11.01 5.16 -19.34
CA ARG A 126 -11.96 4.31 -18.62
C ARG A 126 -11.31 3.00 -18.14
N ARG A 127 -10.36 2.46 -18.89
CA ARG A 127 -9.64 1.23 -18.54
C ARG A 127 -8.78 1.41 -17.28
N ALA A 128 -8.18 2.57 -17.09
CA ALA A 128 -7.48 2.88 -15.84
C ALA A 128 -8.45 2.89 -14.63
N ASP A 129 -9.68 3.37 -14.82
CA ASP A 129 -10.70 3.36 -13.75
C ASP A 129 -11.13 1.94 -13.41
N GLU A 130 -11.30 1.10 -14.43
CA GLU A 130 -11.60 -0.31 -14.25
C GLU A 130 -10.47 -1.02 -13.50
N PHE A 131 -9.20 -0.77 -13.86
CA PHE A 131 -8.07 -1.30 -13.10
C PHE A 131 -8.05 -0.81 -11.65
N PHE A 132 -8.24 0.49 -11.40
CA PHE A 132 -8.29 1.01 -10.04
C PHE A 132 -9.36 0.35 -9.18
N ARG A 133 -10.57 0.16 -9.72
CA ARG A 133 -11.72 -0.41 -9.01
C ARG A 133 -11.56 -1.92 -8.76
N THR A 134 -11.04 -2.65 -9.75
CA THR A 134 -10.93 -4.12 -9.68
C THR A 134 -9.65 -4.60 -8.98
N ALA A 135 -8.56 -3.84 -9.09
CA ALA A 135 -7.28 -4.23 -8.50
C ALA A 135 -7.33 -4.31 -6.97
N GLY A 136 -8.19 -3.54 -6.30
CA GLY A 136 -8.32 -3.59 -4.85
C GLY A 136 -8.74 -4.97 -4.34
N ALA A 137 -9.83 -5.51 -4.89
CA ALA A 137 -10.35 -6.82 -4.48
C ALA A 137 -9.41 -7.98 -4.88
N ALA A 138 -8.85 -7.92 -6.09
CA ALA A 138 -7.88 -8.92 -6.54
C ALA A 138 -6.62 -8.91 -5.66
N PHE A 139 -6.08 -7.73 -5.35
CA PHE A 139 -4.90 -7.58 -4.50
C PHE A 139 -5.16 -8.03 -3.06
N GLU A 140 -6.32 -7.73 -2.49
CA GLU A 140 -6.73 -8.21 -1.17
C GLU A 140 -6.79 -9.74 -1.12
N GLN A 141 -7.42 -10.35 -2.13
CA GLN A 141 -7.47 -11.81 -2.25
C GLN A 141 -6.07 -12.42 -2.41
N GLU A 142 -5.21 -11.83 -3.25
CA GLU A 142 -3.81 -12.23 -3.43
C GLU A 142 -3.04 -12.16 -2.10
N LEU A 143 -3.20 -11.08 -1.33
CA LEU A 143 -2.53 -10.91 -0.03
C LEU A 143 -3.01 -11.92 1.01
N ALA A 144 -4.30 -12.26 1.02
CA ALA A 144 -4.84 -13.27 1.92
C ALA A 144 -4.30 -14.66 1.59
N ILE A 145 -4.24 -15.02 0.30
CA ILE A 145 -3.64 -16.26 -0.18
C ILE A 145 -2.14 -16.29 0.17
N ALA A 146 -1.42 -15.18 -0.07
CA ALA A 146 0.00 -15.05 0.21
C ALA A 146 0.31 -15.22 1.70
N LEU A 147 -0.49 -14.64 2.60
CA LEU A 147 -0.32 -14.81 4.04
C LEU A 147 -0.45 -16.28 4.44
N ARG A 148 -1.55 -16.93 4.06
CA ARG A 148 -1.79 -18.36 4.36
C ARG A 148 -0.68 -19.25 3.80
N SER A 149 -0.28 -19.01 2.56
CA SER A 149 0.79 -19.76 1.90
C SER A 149 2.13 -19.61 2.63
N GLN A 150 2.49 -18.40 3.04
CA GLN A 150 3.75 -18.13 3.75
C GLN A 150 3.74 -18.72 5.17
N THR A 151 2.62 -18.66 5.88
CA THR A 151 2.46 -19.31 7.19
C THR A 151 2.67 -20.82 7.07
N ASN A 152 2.01 -21.47 6.10
CA ASN A 152 2.19 -22.90 5.86
C ASN A 152 3.62 -23.24 5.45
N THR A 153 4.22 -22.43 4.56
CA THR A 153 5.59 -22.60 4.09
C THR A 153 6.60 -22.51 5.23
N ALA A 154 6.45 -21.53 6.12
CA ALA A 154 7.30 -21.37 7.29
C ALA A 154 7.13 -22.55 8.26
N ALA A 155 5.90 -22.99 8.53
CA ALA A 155 5.63 -24.14 9.38
C ALA A 155 6.26 -25.44 8.84
N CYS A 156 6.02 -25.77 7.56
CA CYS A 156 6.64 -26.93 6.91
C CYS A 156 8.16 -26.85 6.92
N SER A 157 8.70 -25.65 6.65
CA SER A 157 10.14 -25.38 6.65
C SER A 157 10.80 -25.58 8.02
N MET A 158 10.10 -25.25 9.10
CA MET A 158 10.57 -25.54 10.45
C MET A 158 10.56 -27.03 10.74
N THR A 159 9.44 -27.71 10.48
CA THR A 159 9.30 -29.15 10.74
C THR A 159 10.36 -29.95 9.99
N ALA A 160 10.60 -29.62 8.72
CA ALA A 160 11.61 -30.29 7.89
C ALA A 160 13.05 -30.10 8.42
N ARG A 161 13.34 -29.01 9.13
CA ARG A 161 14.68 -28.69 9.65
C ARG A 161 14.85 -29.06 11.12
N GLN A 162 13.79 -29.46 11.82
CA GLN A 162 13.82 -29.65 13.27
C GLN A 162 14.84 -30.71 13.73
N SER A 163 15.07 -31.78 12.96
CA SER A 163 16.05 -32.82 13.28
C SER A 163 17.50 -32.41 13.00
N ALA A 164 17.72 -31.40 12.15
CA ALA A 164 19.06 -30.95 11.75
C ALA A 164 19.68 -29.94 12.72
N PHE A 165 18.88 -29.35 13.63
CA PHE A 165 19.32 -28.32 14.54
C PHE A 165 19.10 -28.73 16.00
N LYS A 166 20.03 -28.31 16.87
CA LYS A 166 19.97 -28.65 18.30
C LYS A 166 18.92 -27.85 19.06
N THR A 167 18.57 -26.66 18.58
CA THR A 167 17.67 -25.74 19.28
C THR A 167 16.57 -25.21 18.35
N PRO A 168 15.34 -24.97 18.85
CA PRO A 168 14.27 -24.35 18.06
C PRO A 168 14.67 -22.97 17.51
N GLN A 169 15.47 -22.27 18.28
CA GLN A 169 16.16 -21.05 17.95
C GLN A 169 16.93 -21.14 16.62
N ASP A 170 17.75 -22.17 16.43
CA ASP A 170 18.57 -22.31 15.22
C ASP A 170 17.71 -22.70 14.01
N VAL A 171 16.65 -23.47 14.22
CA VAL A 171 15.63 -23.75 13.19
C VAL A 171 15.03 -22.44 12.67
N TRP A 172 14.53 -21.57 13.55
CA TRP A 172 13.96 -20.28 13.14
C TRP A 172 14.96 -19.40 12.39
N THR A 173 16.20 -19.36 12.87
CA THR A 173 17.28 -18.59 12.22
C THR A 173 17.52 -19.11 10.81
N SER A 174 17.58 -20.44 10.64
CA SER A 174 17.74 -21.05 9.31
C SER A 174 16.61 -20.70 8.35
N VAL A 175 15.35 -20.73 8.82
CA VAL A 175 14.17 -20.38 8.00
C VAL A 175 14.19 -18.89 7.63
N LEU A 176 14.54 -18.01 8.58
CA LEU A 176 14.57 -16.57 8.37
C LEU A 176 15.66 -16.12 7.41
N HIS A 177 16.80 -16.81 7.32
CA HIS A 177 17.91 -16.43 6.45
C HIS A 177 17.97 -17.20 5.11
N ASP A 178 17.22 -18.29 4.96
CA ASP A 178 17.20 -19.07 3.73
C ASP A 178 16.39 -18.36 2.63
N SER A 179 17.08 -17.83 1.63
CA SER A 179 16.50 -17.12 0.47
C SER A 179 15.76 -18.03 -0.50
N HIS A 180 15.93 -19.35 -0.42
CA HIS A 180 15.20 -20.31 -1.24
C HIS A 180 13.77 -20.56 -0.72
N ILE A 181 13.48 -20.19 0.52
CA ILE A 181 12.12 -20.24 1.05
C ILE A 181 11.35 -19.00 0.52
N PRO A 182 10.20 -19.18 -0.15
CA PRO A 182 9.45 -18.07 -0.74
C PRO A 182 8.65 -17.27 0.30
N LEU A 183 9.34 -16.72 1.31
CA LEU A 183 8.77 -15.79 2.28
C LEU A 183 9.12 -14.35 1.89
N SER A 184 8.10 -13.50 1.90
CA SER A 184 8.24 -12.08 1.62
C SER A 184 9.00 -11.37 2.74
N ALA A 185 9.57 -10.21 2.42
CA ALA A 185 10.32 -9.42 3.41
C ALA A 185 9.43 -9.00 4.59
N LEU A 186 8.20 -8.54 4.33
CA LEU A 186 7.26 -8.19 5.39
C LEU A 186 6.95 -9.37 6.32
N PHE A 187 6.81 -10.57 5.78
CA PHE A 187 6.54 -11.76 6.57
C PHE A 187 7.75 -12.13 7.43
N ARG A 188 8.96 -12.16 6.85
CA ARG A 188 10.21 -12.42 7.57
C ARG A 188 10.45 -11.40 8.68
N TYR A 189 10.22 -10.11 8.40
CA TYR A 189 10.31 -9.04 9.39
C TYR A 189 9.34 -9.26 10.56
N SER A 190 8.06 -9.44 10.24
CA SER A 190 6.99 -9.64 11.24
C SER A 190 7.26 -10.86 12.12
N LEU A 191 7.66 -11.97 11.50
CA LEU A 191 8.02 -13.20 12.17
C LEU A 191 9.24 -13.02 13.08
N ALA A 192 10.30 -12.37 12.59
CA ALA A 192 11.51 -12.12 13.37
C ALA A 192 11.23 -11.25 14.61
N ILE A 193 10.42 -10.20 14.47
CA ILE A 193 10.00 -9.37 15.62
C ILE A 193 9.18 -10.19 16.62
N GLY A 194 8.15 -10.92 16.17
CA GLY A 194 7.32 -11.74 17.07
C GLY A 194 8.10 -12.82 17.82
N ILE A 195 9.16 -13.39 17.21
CA ILE A 195 10.04 -14.35 17.89
C ILE A 195 11.00 -13.63 18.86
N SER A 196 11.46 -12.43 18.52
CA SER A 196 12.40 -11.67 19.35
C SER A 196 11.87 -11.37 20.75
N GLU A 197 10.55 -11.17 20.89
CA GLU A 197 9.88 -10.97 22.18
C GLU A 197 10.12 -12.12 23.17
N LYS A 198 10.29 -13.34 22.67
CA LYS A 198 10.48 -14.55 23.48
C LYS A 198 11.92 -15.07 23.51
N HIS A 199 12.72 -14.73 22.50
CA HIS A 199 14.02 -15.38 22.26
C HIS A 199 15.20 -14.42 22.06
N GLY A 200 15.00 -13.12 22.28
CA GLY A 200 16.08 -12.13 22.45
C GLY A 200 16.66 -11.49 21.18
N GLU A 201 17.75 -10.74 21.36
CA GLU A 201 18.30 -9.76 20.41
C GLU A 201 18.67 -10.30 19.03
N ARG A 202 19.06 -11.56 18.90
CA ARG A 202 19.52 -12.10 17.60
C ARG A 202 18.44 -12.03 16.52
N PHE A 203 17.17 -12.12 16.89
CA PHE A 203 16.06 -11.97 15.95
C PHE A 203 15.79 -10.51 15.60
N VAL A 204 16.15 -9.55 16.45
CA VAL A 204 16.13 -8.13 16.13
C VAL A 204 17.13 -7.83 15.00
N LYS A 205 18.32 -8.45 15.05
CA LYS A 205 19.30 -8.33 13.95
C LYS A 205 18.77 -8.92 12.64
N ALA A 206 18.10 -10.07 12.69
CA ALA A 206 17.47 -10.65 11.51
C ALA A 206 16.34 -9.74 10.97
N ALA A 207 15.50 -9.17 11.84
CA ALA A 207 14.46 -8.23 11.45
C ALA A 207 15.05 -6.99 10.75
N ALA A 208 16.17 -6.46 11.24
CA ALA A 208 16.82 -5.29 10.64
C ALA A 208 17.20 -5.51 9.16
N TRP A 209 17.56 -6.74 8.76
CA TRP A 209 17.88 -7.06 7.37
C TRP A 209 16.68 -6.95 6.43
N TYR A 210 15.47 -7.17 6.97
CA TYR A 210 14.23 -7.13 6.21
C TYR A 210 13.47 -5.82 6.37
N LEU A 211 13.93 -4.89 7.21
CA LEU A 211 13.22 -3.68 7.56
C LEU A 211 12.89 -2.80 6.34
N GLU A 212 13.88 -2.43 5.52
CA GLU A 212 13.62 -1.59 4.35
C GLU A 212 12.79 -2.30 3.27
N PRO A 213 13.09 -3.55 2.87
CA PRO A 213 12.26 -4.25 1.90
C PRO A 213 10.83 -4.51 2.41
N ALA A 214 10.65 -4.76 3.70
CA ALA A 214 9.34 -4.87 4.33
C ALA A 214 8.56 -3.56 4.27
N ALA A 215 9.21 -2.42 4.56
CA ALA A 215 8.60 -1.10 4.45
C ALA A 215 8.17 -0.81 3.01
N MET A 216 9.03 -1.08 2.03
CA MET A 216 8.72 -0.91 0.61
C MET A 216 7.56 -1.82 0.15
N GLN A 217 7.47 -3.04 0.68
CA GLN A 217 6.38 -3.96 0.41
C GLN A 217 5.06 -3.48 1.02
N TYR A 218 5.08 -3.11 2.31
CA TYR A 218 3.92 -2.64 3.06
C TYR A 218 3.32 -1.36 2.46
N MET A 219 4.19 -0.42 2.08
CA MET A 219 3.78 0.85 1.49
C MET A 219 3.16 0.73 0.09
N ARG A 220 2.96 -0.47 -0.45
CA ARG A 220 2.17 -0.65 -1.69
C ARG A 220 0.69 -0.33 -1.48
N ASP A 221 0.10 -0.83 -0.40
CA ASP A 221 -1.29 -0.56 0.00
C ASP A 221 -1.43 -0.82 1.51
N PRO A 222 -1.02 0.14 2.36
CA PRO A 222 -1.02 -0.03 3.82
C PRO A 222 -2.37 -0.47 4.39
N GLU A 223 -3.47 0.06 3.87
CA GLU A 223 -4.82 -0.23 4.37
C GLU A 223 -5.21 -1.70 4.14
N VAL A 224 -4.85 -2.27 2.98
CA VAL A 224 -5.12 -3.68 2.72
C VAL A 224 -4.19 -4.58 3.54
N TYR A 225 -2.93 -4.19 3.73
CA TYR A 225 -2.02 -4.92 4.62
C TYR A 225 -2.50 -4.90 6.07
N ASP A 226 -2.91 -3.75 6.62
CA ASP A 226 -3.43 -3.66 7.99
C ASP A 226 -4.68 -4.52 8.18
N ARG A 227 -5.58 -4.56 7.19
CA ARG A 227 -6.79 -5.39 7.24
C ARG A 227 -6.50 -6.90 7.20
N ILE A 228 -5.57 -7.34 6.34
CA ILE A 228 -5.34 -8.79 6.10
C ILE A 228 -4.19 -9.34 6.97
N TRP A 229 -3.10 -8.59 7.09
CA TRP A 229 -1.88 -8.97 7.81
C TRP A 229 -1.76 -8.30 9.18
N GLY A 230 -2.66 -7.41 9.58
CA GLY A 230 -2.53 -6.58 10.79
C GLY A 230 -2.26 -7.37 12.07
N ALA A 231 -2.78 -8.61 12.17
CA ALA A 231 -2.54 -9.47 13.32
C ALA A 231 -1.07 -9.90 13.50
N ILE A 232 -0.27 -9.90 12.42
CA ILE A 232 1.16 -10.26 12.47
C ILE A 232 2.08 -9.05 12.33
N ILE A 233 1.58 -7.92 11.83
CA ILE A 233 2.39 -6.71 11.66
C ILE A 233 2.75 -6.16 13.04
N PRO A 234 4.05 -5.93 13.34
CA PRO A 234 4.45 -5.40 14.64
C PRO A 234 3.85 -4.02 14.93
N PRO A 235 3.43 -3.75 16.18
CA PRO A 235 2.99 -2.42 16.58
C PRO A 235 4.02 -1.34 16.24
N GLY A 236 3.57 -0.21 15.72
CA GLY A 236 4.44 0.91 15.33
C GLY A 236 5.12 0.75 13.96
N PHE A 237 5.14 -0.45 13.37
CA PHE A 237 5.70 -0.66 12.04
C PHE A 237 5.05 0.21 10.95
N PRO A 238 3.72 0.44 10.91
CA PRO A 238 3.12 1.36 9.93
C PRO A 238 3.74 2.76 9.91
N ALA A 239 4.08 3.30 11.09
CA ALA A 239 4.69 4.62 11.21
C ALA A 239 6.18 4.60 10.81
N GLU A 240 6.90 3.53 11.15
CA GLU A 240 8.29 3.31 10.72
C GLU A 240 8.39 3.13 9.19
N ALA A 241 7.51 2.32 8.61
CA ALA A 241 7.46 2.06 7.18
C ALA A 241 7.23 3.35 6.37
N ARG A 242 6.34 4.25 6.85
CA ARG A 242 6.16 5.58 6.25
C ARG A 242 7.43 6.42 6.28
N ARG A 243 8.15 6.44 7.41
CA ARG A 243 9.42 7.18 7.55
C ARG A 243 10.49 6.65 6.62
N ILE A 244 10.67 5.33 6.58
CA ILE A 244 11.64 4.67 5.68
C ILE A 244 11.29 4.95 4.23
N TYR A 245 10.03 4.78 3.84
CA TYR A 245 9.59 5.02 2.47
C TYR A 245 9.80 6.47 2.06
N ALA A 246 9.42 7.45 2.90
CA ALA A 246 9.69 8.86 2.64
C ALA A 246 11.20 9.12 2.43
N ARG A 247 12.06 8.55 3.28
CA ARG A 247 13.52 8.65 3.13
C ARG A 247 14.02 8.07 1.81
N ILE A 248 13.55 6.88 1.42
CA ILE A 248 13.97 6.20 0.18
C ILE A 248 13.55 7.03 -1.04
N VAL A 249 12.31 7.51 -1.07
CA VAL A 249 11.81 8.31 -2.19
C VAL A 249 12.53 9.66 -2.27
N THR A 250 12.80 10.33 -1.13
CA THR A 250 13.58 11.58 -1.12
C THR A 250 15.05 11.39 -1.47
N ALA A 251 15.67 10.29 -1.04
CA ALA A 251 17.05 9.97 -1.41
C ALA A 251 17.20 9.72 -2.91
N ALA A 252 16.19 9.09 -3.54
CA ALA A 252 16.16 8.90 -5.00
C ALA A 252 16.08 10.24 -5.77
N GLU A 253 15.56 11.31 -5.15
CA GLU A 253 15.42 12.63 -5.77
C GLU A 253 16.69 13.47 -5.72
N THR A 254 17.62 13.17 -4.80
CA THR A 254 18.88 13.93 -4.69
C THR A 254 19.88 13.37 -5.69
N PRO A 255 20.27 14.11 -6.74
CA PRO A 255 21.30 13.66 -7.66
C PRO A 255 22.60 13.49 -6.87
N MET A 256 23.14 12.27 -6.83
CA MET A 256 24.51 12.08 -6.38
C MET A 256 25.42 12.83 -7.36
N ASP A 257 26.00 13.94 -6.89
CA ASP A 257 26.96 14.71 -7.66
C ASP A 257 28.27 13.91 -7.74
N PHE A 258 28.41 13.14 -8.82
CA PHE A 258 29.59 12.31 -9.08
C PHE A 258 30.80 13.12 -9.57
N ARG A 259 30.77 14.46 -9.50
CA ARG A 259 31.91 15.31 -9.83
C ARG A 259 32.84 15.44 -8.62
N LYS A 260 33.74 14.48 -8.42
CA LYS A 260 34.98 14.64 -7.63
C LYS A 260 36.13 13.93 -8.32
#